data_AF-A0A376J9M5-F1
#
_entry.id   AF-A0A376J9M5-F1
#
_cell.length_a   1.000
_cell.length_b   1.000
_cell.length_c   1.000
_cell.angle_alpha   90.00
_cell.angle_beta   90.00
_cell.angle_gamma   90.00
#
_symmetry.space_group_name_H-M   'P 1'
#
loop_
_entity.id
_entity.type
_entity.pdbx_description
1 polymer ?
#
loop_
_entity_poly.entity_id
_entity_poly.type
_entity_poly.pdbx_seq_one_letter_code
_entity_poly.pdbx_strand_id
1 'polypeptide(L)'
;MKLNGPLPADTLFQPKYLDNADAVLAMYHDQGLPVLKYQGFGRGVNITLGLPFIRTSVDHGTALELAGRGKADVGSFITALNLAIKMIVNTQ
;
A
#
# COMPACT_ATOMS: atom_id res chain seq x y z
N MET A 1 2.20 -3.73 21.82
CA MET A 1 2.53 -4.14 20.44
C MET A 1 2.49 -5.66 20.37
N LYS A 2 1.71 -6.25 19.45
CA LYS A 2 1.62 -7.71 19.28
C LYS A 2 2.38 -8.10 18.01
N LEU A 3 3.46 -8.85 18.15
CA LEU A 3 4.34 -9.27 17.04
C LEU A 3 4.32 -10.79 16.94
N ASN A 4 4.12 -11.32 15.73
CA ASN A 4 4.20 -12.75 15.44
C ASN A 4 5.29 -12.95 14.38
N GLY A 5 6.41 -13.56 14.75
CA GLY A 5 7.51 -13.86 13.82
C GLY A 5 8.90 -13.88 14.47
N PRO A 6 9.97 -13.94 13.66
CA PRO A 6 9.98 -13.89 12.19
C PRO A 6 9.33 -15.11 11.56
N LEU A 7 8.71 -14.92 10.39
CA LEU A 7 8.08 -15.97 9.59
C LEU A 7 8.70 -16.00 8.19
N PRO A 8 8.77 -17.17 7.52
CA PRO A 8 9.13 -17.23 6.11
C PRO A 8 8.16 -16.40 5.26
N ALA A 9 8.69 -15.54 4.39
CA ALA A 9 7.85 -14.60 3.62
C ALA A 9 6.84 -15.33 2.72
N ASP A 10 7.26 -16.40 2.07
CA ASP A 10 6.45 -17.30 1.24
C ASP A 10 5.30 -17.97 2.03
N THR A 11 5.49 -18.16 3.33
CA THR A 11 4.43 -18.63 4.24
C THR A 11 3.52 -17.47 4.65
N LEU A 12 4.11 -16.36 5.11
CA LEU A 12 3.41 -15.20 5.67
C LEU A 12 2.42 -14.56 4.68
N PHE A 13 2.75 -14.52 3.40
CA PHE A 13 1.89 -13.89 2.37
C PHE A 13 0.73 -14.77 1.87
N GLN A 14 0.48 -15.94 2.48
CA GLN A 14 -0.72 -16.74 2.19
C GLN A 14 -1.96 -16.14 2.87
N PRO A 15 -3.14 -16.11 2.21
CA PRO A 15 -4.35 -15.46 2.74
C PRO A 15 -4.69 -15.80 4.20
N LYS A 16 -4.61 -17.09 4.58
CA LYS A 16 -4.89 -17.57 5.95
C LYS A 16 -4.10 -16.85 7.06
N TYR A 17 -2.89 -16.35 6.75
CA TYR A 17 -2.09 -15.56 7.70
C TYR A 17 -2.36 -14.07 7.59
N LEU A 18 -2.59 -13.56 6.36
CA LEU A 18 -2.91 -12.15 6.11
C LEU A 18 -4.27 -11.75 6.70
N ASP A 19 -5.27 -12.64 6.67
CA ASP A 19 -6.63 -12.37 7.20
C ASP A 19 -6.64 -12.05 8.70
N ASN A 20 -5.56 -12.41 9.41
CA ASN A 20 -5.41 -12.21 10.85
C ASN A 20 -4.32 -11.17 11.20
N ALA A 21 -3.79 -10.45 10.21
CA ALA A 21 -2.72 -9.47 10.39
C ALA A 21 -3.19 -8.06 9.99
N ASP A 22 -2.98 -7.08 10.88
CA ASP A 22 -3.23 -5.67 10.56
C ASP A 22 -2.19 -5.10 9.57
N ALA A 23 -0.96 -5.60 9.65
CA ALA A 23 0.15 -5.21 8.78
C ALA A 23 1.24 -6.30 8.73
N VAL A 24 2.02 -6.30 7.65
CA VAL A 24 3.22 -7.13 7.48
C VAL A 24 4.45 -6.24 7.42
N LEU A 25 5.49 -6.58 8.21
CA LEU A 25 6.80 -5.94 8.13
C LEU A 25 7.74 -6.80 7.28
N ALA A 26 7.89 -6.44 6.01
CA ALA A 26 8.92 -6.99 5.14
C ALA A 26 10.29 -6.38 5.50
N MET A 27 11.35 -7.18 5.41
CA MET A 27 12.73 -6.76 5.72
C MET A 27 13.36 -5.95 4.60
N TYR A 28 12.93 -6.13 3.36
CA TYR A 28 13.42 -5.39 2.20
C TYR A 28 12.32 -5.26 1.12
N HIS A 29 12.55 -4.32 0.18
CA HIS A 29 11.59 -3.87 -0.83
C HIS A 29 10.92 -5.02 -1.60
N ASP A 30 11.73 -5.85 -2.26
CA ASP A 30 11.23 -6.93 -3.13
C ASP A 30 10.69 -8.14 -2.36
N GLN A 31 10.81 -8.17 -1.03
CA GLN A 31 10.21 -9.23 -0.23
C GLN A 31 8.69 -9.07 -0.12
N GLY A 32 8.19 -7.83 -0.04
CA GLY A 32 6.78 -7.56 0.22
C GLY A 32 6.03 -6.94 -0.96
N LEU A 33 6.67 -6.05 -1.72
CA LEU A 33 5.98 -5.28 -2.75
C LEU A 33 5.47 -6.10 -3.93
N PRO A 34 6.14 -7.17 -4.42
CA PRO A 34 5.58 -7.99 -5.50
C PRO A 34 4.20 -8.58 -5.17
N VAL A 35 4.00 -9.06 -3.93
CA VAL A 35 2.71 -9.60 -3.49
C VAL A 35 1.65 -8.51 -3.43
N LEU A 36 1.98 -7.36 -2.84
CA LEU A 36 1.07 -6.21 -2.73
C LEU A 36 0.64 -5.71 -4.11
N LYS A 37 1.58 -5.57 -5.04
CA LYS A 37 1.33 -5.13 -6.41
C LYS A 37 0.45 -6.10 -7.18
N TYR A 38 0.67 -7.39 -6.99
CA TYR A 38 -0.12 -8.44 -7.63
C TYR A 38 -1.57 -8.44 -7.14
N GLN A 39 -1.78 -8.34 -5.82
CA GLN A 39 -3.13 -8.33 -5.24
C GLN A 39 -3.86 -6.99 -5.43
N GLY A 40 -3.13 -5.87 -5.42
CA GLY A 40 -3.67 -4.52 -5.37
C GLY A 40 -3.56 -3.73 -6.68
N PHE A 41 -3.40 -4.39 -7.83
CA PHE A 41 -3.12 -3.72 -9.10
C PHE A 41 -4.12 -2.58 -9.38
N GLY A 42 -3.59 -1.38 -9.63
CA GLY A 42 -4.37 -0.14 -9.86
C GLY A 42 -4.94 0.53 -8.60
N ARG A 43 -4.87 -0.11 -7.43
CA ARG A 43 -5.44 0.40 -6.16
C ARG A 43 -4.45 0.43 -4.98
N GLY A 44 -3.17 0.15 -5.22
CA GLY A 44 -2.11 0.33 -4.23
C GLY A 44 -1.98 1.80 -3.80
N VAL A 45 -1.66 2.01 -2.52
CA VAL A 45 -1.40 3.33 -1.92
C VAL A 45 -0.13 3.26 -1.09
N ASN A 46 0.75 4.24 -1.27
CA ASN A 46 1.92 4.43 -0.43
C ASN A 46 1.58 5.36 0.75
N ILE A 47 1.79 4.90 1.98
CA ILE A 47 1.61 5.69 3.20
C ILE A 47 2.98 5.93 3.83
N THR A 48 3.31 7.18 4.16
CA THR A 48 4.55 7.49 4.88
C THR A 48 4.29 7.65 6.36
N LEU A 49 4.75 6.68 7.14
CA LEU A 49 4.67 6.68 8.59
C LEU A 49 5.85 7.46 9.21
N GLY A 50 5.65 8.05 10.38
CA GLY A 50 6.69 8.78 11.13
C GLY A 50 6.79 10.29 10.86
N LEU A 51 6.00 10.83 9.93
CA LEU A 51 5.88 12.28 9.71
C LEU A 51 4.91 12.93 10.73
N PRO A 52 5.05 14.24 11.01
CA PRO A 52 4.13 14.96 11.89
C PRO A 52 2.80 15.36 11.20
N PHE A 53 2.50 14.78 10.04
CA PHE A 53 1.25 14.98 9.29
C PHE A 53 0.95 13.75 8.43
N ILE A 54 -0.31 13.61 8.01
CA ILE A 54 -0.77 12.52 7.14
C ILE A 54 -0.22 12.73 5.73
N ARG A 55 0.46 11.71 5.19
CA ARG A 55 0.93 11.69 3.80
C ARG A 55 0.64 10.34 3.14
N THR A 56 -0.22 10.38 2.14
CA THR A 56 -0.46 9.27 1.21
C THR A 56 0.05 9.64 -0.19
N SER A 57 0.25 8.64 -1.05
CA SER A 57 0.72 8.82 -2.41
C SER A 57 0.26 7.67 -3.30
N VAL A 58 0.24 7.91 -4.61
CA VAL A 58 0.05 6.87 -5.62
C VAL A 58 1.14 5.81 -5.56
N ASP A 59 0.83 4.66 -6.14
CA ASP A 59 1.70 3.49 -6.22
C ASP A 59 2.17 3.20 -7.65
N HIS A 60 2.05 4.17 -8.56
CA HIS A 60 2.61 4.11 -9.91
C HIS A 60 3.68 5.19 -10.12
N GLY A 61 4.46 5.02 -11.18
CA GLY A 61 5.41 6.03 -11.65
C GLY A 61 4.74 7.15 -12.45
N THR A 62 5.54 7.89 -13.19
CA THR A 62 5.09 9.06 -13.97
C THR A 62 4.30 8.71 -15.23
N ALA A 63 4.45 7.49 -15.77
CA ALA A 63 3.80 7.04 -17.01
C ALA A 63 3.85 8.11 -18.12
N LEU A 64 5.06 8.58 -18.45
CA LEU A 64 5.30 9.71 -19.37
C LEU A 64 4.65 9.50 -20.73
N GLU A 65 4.59 8.25 -21.19
CA GLU A 65 3.91 7.84 -22.41
C GLU A 65 2.40 8.04 -22.40
N LEU A 66 1.77 8.26 -21.24
CA LEU A 66 0.34 8.55 -21.09
C LEU A 66 0.05 10.05 -20.88
N ALA A 67 1.09 10.86 -20.65
CA ALA A 67 0.95 12.29 -20.38
C ALA A 67 0.23 13.01 -21.55
N GLY A 68 -0.81 13.78 -21.22
CA GLY A 68 -1.61 14.51 -22.21
C GLY A 68 -2.55 13.65 -23.08
N ARG A 69 -2.61 12.33 -22.86
CA ARG A 69 -3.44 11.42 -23.68
C ARG A 69 -4.81 11.08 -23.09
N GLY A 70 -5.07 11.45 -21.83
CA GLY A 70 -6.31 11.12 -21.13
C GLY A 70 -6.52 9.61 -20.89
N LYS A 71 -5.44 8.82 -20.90
CA LYS A 71 -5.47 7.35 -20.75
C LYS A 71 -4.94 6.84 -19.40
N ALA A 72 -4.52 7.73 -18.52
CA ALA A 72 -4.03 7.33 -17.19
C ALA A 72 -5.18 6.84 -16.32
N ASP A 73 -4.97 5.72 -15.61
CA ASP A 73 -5.92 5.24 -14.61
C ASP A 73 -5.78 6.09 -13.33
N VAL A 74 -6.92 6.58 -12.83
CA VAL A 74 -7.01 7.43 -11.64
C VAL A 74 -7.24 6.61 -10.35
N GLY A 75 -7.41 5.29 -10.45
CA GLY A 75 -7.74 4.40 -9.34
C GLY A 75 -6.82 4.53 -8.12
N SER A 76 -5.51 4.52 -8.32
CA SER A 76 -4.52 4.63 -7.22
C SER A 76 -4.61 6.00 -6.54
N PHE A 77 -4.82 7.06 -7.31
CA PHE A 77 -4.94 8.42 -6.77
C PHE A 77 -6.21 8.57 -5.93
N ILE A 78 -7.36 8.10 -6.42
CA ILE A 78 -8.63 8.11 -5.67
C ILE A 78 -8.48 7.30 -4.39
N THR A 79 -7.86 6.13 -4.46
CA THR A 79 -7.63 5.29 -3.28
C THR A 79 -6.74 5.98 -2.26
N ALA A 80 -5.67 6.66 -2.71
CA ALA A 80 -4.77 7.41 -1.84
C ALA A 80 -5.47 8.58 -1.13
N LEU A 81 -6.34 9.30 -1.83
CA LEU A 81 -7.14 10.39 -1.27
C LEU A 81 -8.16 9.87 -0.25
N ASN A 82 -8.91 8.83 -0.60
CA ASN A 82 -9.89 8.21 0.29
C ASN A 82 -9.24 7.68 1.58
N LEU A 83 -8.05 7.10 1.47
CA LEU A 83 -7.32 6.62 2.64
C LEU A 83 -6.85 7.77 3.53
N ALA A 84 -6.37 8.89 2.95
CA ALA A 84 -6.02 10.07 3.72
C ALA A 84 -7.24 10.64 4.47
N ILE A 85 -8.41 10.73 3.82
CA ILE A 85 -9.66 11.16 4.44
C ILE A 85 -10.02 10.23 5.60
N LYS A 86 -9.94 8.91 5.39
CA LYS A 86 -10.19 7.93 6.45
C LYS A 86 -9.24 8.10 7.64
N MET A 87 -7.96 8.35 7.39
CA MET A 87 -6.98 8.63 8.44
C MET A 87 -7.33 9.92 9.20
N ILE A 88 -7.75 10.99 8.52
CA ILE A 88 -8.20 12.24 9.16
C ILE A 88 -9.37 11.99 10.11
N VAL A 89 -10.38 11.25 9.66
CA VAL A 89 -11.57 10.94 10.47
C VAL A 89 -11.24 10.04 11.65
N ASN A 90 -10.42 9.01 11.44
CA ASN A 90 -10.08 8.04 12.49
C ASN A 90 -9.05 8.55 13.53
N THR A 91 -8.46 9.72 13.30
CA THR A 91 -7.54 10.36 14.27
C THR A 91 -8.29 11.25 15.28
N GLN A 92 -9.60 11.47 15.07
CA GLN A 92 -10.49 12.13 16.03
C GLN A 92 -11.01 11.13 17.05
#